data_AF-A0A7V3UYE8-F1
#
_entry.id   AF-A0A7V3UYE8-F1
#
_cell.length_a   1.000
_cell.length_b   1.000
_cell.length_c   1.000
_cell.angle_alpha   90.00
_cell.angle_beta   90.00
_cell.angle_gamma   90.00
#
_symmetry.space_group_name_H-M   'P 1'
#
loop_
_entity.id
_entity.type
_entity.pdbx_description
1 polymer ?
#
loop_
_entity_poly.entity_id
_entity_poly.type
_entity_poly.pdbx_seq_one_letter_code
_entity_poly.pdbx_strand_id
1 'polypeptide(L)' 'AELDRLESRPARSEQGGDFYATLGVRVGRRFAQAVVASALEGHTLFRDAYRLLGVRKEATFWKATEKLGFKV' A
#
# COMPACT_ATOMS: atom_id res chain seq x y z
N ALA A 1 -9.88 30.83 -23.52
CA ALA A 1 -10.93 30.04 -22.84
C ALA A 1 -10.41 28.69 -22.37
N GLU A 2 -10.17 27.69 -23.25
CA GLU A 2 -9.66 26.38 -22.79
C GLU A 2 -8.15 26.41 -22.46
N LEU A 3 -7.38 27.23 -23.18
CA LEU A 3 -5.94 27.42 -22.91
C LEU A 3 -5.67 28.05 -21.54
N ASP A 4 -6.42 29.09 -21.18
CA ASP A 4 -6.29 29.76 -19.87
C ASP A 4 -6.58 28.80 -18.69
N ARG A 5 -7.50 27.85 -18.88
CA ARG A 5 -7.84 26.84 -17.86
C ARG A 5 -6.67 25.92 -17.57
N LEU A 6 -5.90 25.55 -18.61
CA LEU A 6 -4.74 24.68 -18.48
C LEU A 6 -3.54 25.42 -17.88
N GLU A 7 -3.35 26.70 -18.22
CA GLU A 7 -2.29 27.55 -17.69
C GLU A 7 -2.51 27.95 -16.22
N SER A 8 -3.78 28.12 -15.81
CA SER A 8 -4.14 28.41 -14.41
C SER A 8 -3.96 27.23 -13.46
N ARG A 9 -3.72 26.03 -14.00
CA ARG A 9 -3.56 24.83 -13.17
C ARG A 9 -2.21 24.94 -12.47
N PRO A 10 -2.18 24.98 -11.12
CA PRO A 10 -0.91 24.98 -10.41
C PRO A 10 -0.12 23.75 -10.86
N ALA A 11 1.16 23.93 -11.16
CA ALA A 11 2.07 22.82 -11.41
C ALA A 11 1.83 21.81 -10.30
N ARG A 12 1.47 20.57 -10.67
CA ARG A 12 1.22 19.50 -9.70
C ARG A 12 2.45 19.48 -8.81
N SER A 13 2.30 19.86 -7.55
CA SER A 13 3.38 19.74 -6.56
C SER A 13 3.92 18.33 -6.69
N GLU A 14 5.23 18.16 -6.63
CA GLU A 14 5.92 16.86 -6.74
C GLU A 14 5.62 15.92 -5.55
N GLN A 15 4.39 15.97 -5.01
CA GLN A 15 3.87 14.95 -4.13
C GLN A 15 3.67 13.69 -4.95
N GLY A 16 4.59 12.75 -4.78
CA GLY A 16 4.54 11.42 -5.36
C GLY A 16 3.29 10.62 -4.93
N GLY A 17 3.23 9.35 -5.32
CA GLY A 17 2.12 8.47 -4.95
C GLY A 17 2.14 8.06 -3.48
N ASP A 18 0.96 7.86 -2.89
CA ASP A 18 0.83 7.20 -1.59
C ASP A 18 1.06 5.69 -1.75
N PHE A 19 2.13 5.20 -1.14
CA PHE A 19 2.49 3.78 -1.11
C PHE A 19 1.34 2.90 -0.58
N TYR A 20 0.69 3.30 0.52
CA TYR A 20 -0.34 2.49 1.18
C TYR A 20 -1.64 2.49 0.38
N ALA A 21 -1.98 3.62 -0.26
CA ALA A 21 -3.14 3.71 -1.14
C ALA A 21 -3.00 2.81 -2.39
N THR A 22 -1.77 2.62 -2.88
CA THR A 22 -1.50 1.83 -4.09
C THR A 22 -1.12 0.39 -3.82
N LEU A 23 -0.72 0.03 -2.59
CA LEU A 23 -0.27 -1.31 -2.23
C LEU A 23 -1.30 -2.40 -2.57
N GLY A 24 -2.56 -2.20 -2.17
CA GLY A 24 -3.63 -3.17 -2.43
C GLY A 24 -3.97 -3.32 -3.92
N VAL A 25 -3.70 -2.30 -4.73
CA VAL A 25 -3.87 -2.39 -6.20
C VAL A 25 -2.66 -3.09 -6.84
N ARG A 26 -1.45 -2.77 -6.39
CA ARG A 26 -0.19 -3.30 -6.92
C ARG A 26 -0.02 -4.79 -6.66
N VAL A 27 -0.37 -5.24 -5.46
CA VAL A 27 -0.21 -6.62 -4.99
C VAL A 27 -1.52 -7.40 -5.12
N GLY A 28 -2.65 -6.71 -5.28
CA GLY A 28 -3.99 -7.29 -5.29
C GLY A 28 -4.56 -7.42 -3.87
N ARG A 29 -5.71 -6.79 -3.63
CA ARG A 29 -6.28 -6.64 -2.27
C ARG A 29 -6.54 -7.99 -1.58
N ARG A 30 -7.10 -8.96 -2.30
CA ARG A 30 -7.40 -10.31 -1.78
C ARG A 30 -6.13 -11.07 -1.42
N PHE A 31 -5.12 -11.00 -2.28
CA PHE A 31 -3.84 -11.64 -2.04
C PHE A 31 -3.13 -11.00 -0.83
N ALA A 32 -3.10 -9.66 -0.78
CA ALA A 32 -2.52 -8.95 0.36
C ALA A 32 -3.21 -9.31 1.68
N GLN A 33 -4.55 -9.41 1.70
CA GLN A 33 -5.30 -9.85 2.88
C GLN A 33 -4.97 -11.29 3.26
N ALA A 34 -4.91 -12.22 2.31
CA ALA A 34 -4.58 -13.62 2.58
C ALA A 34 -3.17 -13.79 3.15
N VAL A 35 -2.18 -13.08 2.61
CA VAL A 35 -0.80 -13.10 3.11
C VAL A 35 -0.72 -12.53 4.53
N VAL A 36 -1.43 -11.42 4.80
CA VAL A 36 -1.48 -10.84 6.15
C VAL A 36 -2.13 -11.80 7.14
N ALA A 37 -3.30 -12.37 6.81
CA ALA A 37 -3.98 -13.32 7.68
C ALA A 37 -3.09 -14.52 8.01
N SER A 38 -2.49 -15.16 6.98
CA SER A 38 -1.57 -16.29 7.14
C SER A 38 -0.35 -15.96 8.00
N ALA A 39 0.17 -14.73 7.91
CA ALA A 39 1.28 -14.28 8.74
C ALA A 39 0.88 -14.08 10.20
N LEU A 40 -0.30 -13.50 10.46
CA LEU A 40 -0.83 -13.31 11.81
C LEU A 40 -1.22 -14.62 12.49
N GLU A 41 -1.68 -15.61 11.71
CA GLU A 41 -1.98 -16.97 12.17
C GLU A 41 -0.71 -17.82 12.39
N GLY A 42 0.47 -17.33 11.97
CA GLY A 42 1.74 -18.03 12.14
C GLY A 42 2.03 -19.09 11.07
N HIS A 43 1.22 -19.18 10.02
CA HIS A 43 1.45 -20.07 8.88
C HIS A 43 2.51 -19.54 7.92
N THR A 44 2.66 -18.21 7.84
CA THR A 44 3.70 -17.54 7.03
C THR A 44 4.65 -16.76 7.91
N LEU A 45 5.96 -16.95 7.74
CA LEU A 45 6.95 -16.12 8.42
C LEU A 45 6.81 -14.66 7.98
N PHE A 46 6.91 -13.72 8.94
CA PHE A 46 6.85 -12.28 8.64
C PHE A 46 7.84 -11.85 7.55
N ARG A 47 9.05 -12.43 7.54
CA ARG A 47 10.06 -12.14 6.50
C ARG A 47 9.56 -12.47 5.10
N ASP A 48 8.80 -13.55 4.95
CA ASP A 48 8.27 -13.97 3.65
C ASP A 48 7.01 -13.17 3.30
N ALA A 49 6.15 -12.89 4.28
CA ALA A 49 5.03 -11.96 4.10
C ALA A 49 5.51 -10.58 3.61
N TYR A 50 6.62 -10.07 4.16
CA TYR A 50 7.23 -8.80 3.74
C TYR A 50 7.65 -8.85 2.27
N ARG A 51 8.31 -9.94 1.84
CA ARG A 51 8.71 -10.13 0.44
C ARG A 51 7.50 -10.20 -0.49
N LEU A 52 6.47 -10.97 -0.12
CA LEU A 52 5.24 -11.13 -0.92
C LEU A 52 4.46 -9.81 -1.06
N LEU A 53 4.50 -8.97 -0.03
CA LEU A 53 3.85 -7.65 -0.03
C LEU A 53 4.76 -6.54 -0.60
N GLY A 54 6.02 -6.83 -0.93
CA GLY A 54 6.98 -5.82 -1.37
C GLY A 54 7.35 -4.79 -0.30
N VAL A 55 7.23 -5.17 0.97
CA VAL A 55 7.53 -4.35 2.14
C VAL A 55 8.92 -4.71 2.68
N ARG A 56 9.70 -3.72 3.11
CA ARG A 56 11.03 -3.95 3.69
C ARG A 56 11.11 -3.75 5.19
N LYS A 57 10.21 -2.95 5.76
CA LYS A 57 10.23 -2.55 7.16
C LYS A 57 8.99 -3.11 7.86
N GLU A 58 9.18 -3.63 9.06
CA GLU A 58 8.09 -4.12 9.91
C GLU A 58 7.02 -3.06 10.16
N ALA A 59 7.40 -1.83 10.51
CA ALA A 59 6.45 -0.74 10.71
C ALA A 59 5.57 -0.46 9.48
N THR A 60 6.12 -0.64 8.27
CA THR A 60 5.36 -0.51 7.02
C THR A 60 4.40 -1.67 6.82
N PHE A 61 4.76 -2.87 7.28
CA PHE A 61 3.87 -4.02 7.25
C PHE A 61 2.66 -3.77 8.18
N TRP A 62 2.89 -3.38 9.43
CA TRP A 62 1.81 -3.09 10.37
C TRP A 62 0.90 -1.96 9.90
N LYS A 63 1.47 -0.87 9.34
CA LYS A 63 0.65 0.18 8.73
C LYS A 63 -0.13 -0.32 7.50
N ALA A 64 0.40 -1.26 6.74
CA ALA A 64 -0.32 -1.89 5.63
C ALA A 64 -1.45 -2.80 6.12
N THR A 65 -1.27 -3.54 7.22
CA THR A 65 -2.33 -4.41 7.78
C THR A 65 -3.54 -3.59 8.23
N GLU A 66 -3.32 -2.46 8.90
CA GLU A 66 -4.37 -1.50 9.27
C GLU A 66 -5.15 -1.03 8.03
N LYS A 67 -4.43 -0.67 6.96
CA LYS A 67 -5.05 -0.20 5.70
C LYS A 67 -5.80 -1.30 4.95
N LEU A 68 -5.43 -2.56 5.15
CA LEU A 68 -6.10 -3.72 4.58
C LEU A 68 -7.32 -4.19 5.40
N GLY A 69 -7.56 -3.57 6.56
CA GLY A 69 -8.72 -3.79 7.41
C GLY A 69 -8.49 -4.74 8.60
N PHE A 70 -7.24 -5.11 8.88
CA PHE A 70 -6.91 -5.88 10.08
C PHE A 70 -6.75 -4.94 11.26
N LYS A 71 -7.40 -5.27 12.38
CA LYS A 71 -7.15 -4.63 13.67
C LYS A 71 -6.13 -5.49 14.38
N VAL A 72 -4.91 -4.99 14.53
CA VAL A 72 -3.83 -5.66 15.26
C VAL A 72 -3.36 -4.75 16.37
#